data_AF-A0AAV2NG84-F1
#
_entry.id   AF-A0AAV2NG84-F1
#
_cell.length_a   1.000
_cell.length_b   1.000
_cell.length_c   1.000
_cell.angle_alpha   90.00
_cell.angle_beta   90.00
_cell.angle_gamma   90.00
#
_symmetry.space_group_name_H-M   'P 1'
#
loop_
_entity.id
_entity.type
_entity.pdbx_description
1 polymer ?
#
loop_
_entity_poly.entity_id
_entity_poly.type
_entity_poly.pdbx_seq_one_letter_code
_entity_poly.pdbx_strand_id
1 'polypeptide(L)' 'MSWLVVKFDAENTVEAVPNTWYIKEKLQCYWPSGGTSRNNIIDFIKKKRSPQANWILYDASILGCYDNYKIA' A
#
# COMPACT_ATOMS: atom_id res chain seq x y z
N MET A 1 0.15 15.05 0.98
CA MET A 1 0.51 13.62 0.85
C MET A 1 -0.69 12.78 1.28
N SER A 2 -1.36 12.12 0.34
CA SER A 2 -2.59 11.36 0.54
C SER A 2 -2.33 9.86 0.75
N TRP A 3 -3.35 9.17 1.28
CA TRP A 3 -3.44 7.72 1.39
C TRP A 3 -4.39 7.17 0.32
N LEU A 4 -4.10 5.97 -0.15
CA LEU A 4 -4.94 5.23 -1.07
C LEU A 4 -5.47 4.00 -0.35
N VAL A 5 -6.78 3.77 -0.46
CA VAL A 5 -7.37 2.49 -0.09
C VAL A 5 -7.27 1.62 -1.33
N VAL A 6 -6.46 0.57 -1.25
CA VAL A 6 -6.22 -0.36 -2.35
C VAL A 6 -6.78 -1.72 -2.00
N LYS A 7 -7.35 -2.40 -2.99
CA LYS A 7 -7.74 -3.79 -2.92
C LYS A 7 -6.70 -4.63 -3.65
N PHE A 8 -6.08 -5.59 -2.97
CA PHE A 8 -5.24 -6.60 -3.61
C PHE A 8 -6.15 -7.65 -4.23
N ASP A 9 -6.06 -7.80 -5.55
CA ASP A 9 -7.07 -8.55 -6.31
C ASP A 9 -6.94 -10.06 -6.14
N ALA A 10 -5.71 -10.58 -5.99
CA ALA A 10 -5.45 -12.00 -5.78
C ALA A 10 -5.90 -12.49 -4.40
N GLU A 11 -5.64 -11.71 -3.35
CA GLU A 11 -5.94 -12.07 -1.97
C GLU A 11 -7.33 -11.58 -1.51
N ASN A 12 -8.00 -10.75 -2.32
CA ASN A 12 -9.26 -10.07 -1.98
C ASN A 12 -9.19 -9.33 -0.63
N THR A 13 -8.05 -8.70 -0.35
CA THR A 13 -7.81 -7.92 0.87
C THR A 13 -7.80 -6.43 0.56
N VAL A 14 -8.12 -5.59 1.56
CA VAL A 14 -8.17 -4.13 1.42
C VAL A 14 -7.25 -3.50 2.46
N GLU A 15 -6.39 -2.59 2.02
CA GLU A 15 -5.40 -1.93 2.86
C GLU A 15 -5.26 -0.44 2.50
N ALA A 16 -5.03 0.38 3.52
CA ALA A 16 -4.75 1.81 3.35
C ALA A 16 -3.24 2.05 3.28
N VAL A 17 -2.74 2.48 2.13
CA VAL A 17 -1.30 2.66 1.85
C VAL A 17 -0.96 4.11 1.51
N PRO A 18 0.28 4.56 1.71
CA PRO A 18 0.75 5.82 1.15
C PRO A 18 0.62 5.81 -0.38
N ASN A 19 0.24 6.95 -0.97
CA ASN A 19 0.10 7.05 -2.43
C ASN A 19 1.39 6.70 -3.21
N THR A 20 2.56 6.81 -2.56
CA THR A 20 3.87 6.48 -3.11
C THR A 20 4.09 4.99 -3.31
N TRP A 21 3.23 4.15 -2.72
CA TRP A 21 3.31 2.70 -2.87
C TRP A 21 2.56 2.22 -4.10
N TYR A 22 1.78 3.07 -4.77
CA TYR A 22 0.94 2.67 -5.89
C TYR A 22 1.45 3.24 -7.23
N ILE A 23 1.54 2.38 -8.24
CA ILE A 23 1.88 2.74 -9.61
C ILE A 23 0.59 2.75 -10.44
N LYS A 24 0.08 3.95 -10.75
CA LYS A 24 -1.21 4.11 -11.44
C LYS A 24 -1.22 3.55 -12.86
N GLU A 25 -0.10 3.66 -13.56
CA GLU A 25 0.04 3.22 -14.95
C GLU A 25 0.00 1.70 -15.08
N LYS A 26 0.35 0.98 -14.00
CA LYS A 26 0.39 -0.49 -13.97
C LYS A 26 -0.74 -1.12 -13.17
N LEU A 27 -1.51 -0.32 -12.44
CA LEU A 27 -2.50 -0.79 -11.45
C LEU A 27 -1.89 -1.74 -10.42
N GLN A 28 -0.72 -1.38 -9.90
CA GLN A 28 0.05 -2.22 -8.99
C GLN A 28 0.44 -1.47 -7.72
N CYS A 29 0.48 -2.20 -6.61
CA CYS A 29 0.93 -1.69 -5.32
C CYS A 29 2.20 -2.43 -4.86
N TYR A 30 3.20 -1.66 -4.45
CA TYR A 30 4.35 -2.17 -3.74
C TYR A 30 3.93 -2.64 -2.35
N TRP A 31 4.33 -3.86 -2.02
CA TRP A 31 4.10 -4.42 -0.69
C TRP A 31 5.39 -5.05 -0.15
N PRO A 32 5.65 -4.91 1.16
CA PRO A 32 6.81 -5.56 1.79
C PRO A 32 6.78 -7.08 1.60
N SER A 33 7.96 -7.70 1.51
CA SER A 33 8.08 -9.15 1.33
C SER A 33 7.43 -9.92 2.48
N GLY A 34 6.98 -11.15 2.21
CA GLY A 34 6.21 -11.99 3.15
C GLY A 34 6.89 -12.32 4.48
N GLY A 35 8.20 -12.06 4.63
CA GLY A 35 8.90 -12.14 5.92
C GLY A 35 8.74 -10.91 6.81
N THR A 36 8.10 -9.85 6.33
CA THR A 36 7.90 -8.60 7.09
C THR A 36 6.73 -8.76 8.05
N SER A 37 6.98 -8.56 9.36
CA SER A 37 5.92 -8.64 10.36
C SER A 37 4.86 -7.54 10.16
N ARG A 38 3.60 -7.83 10.49
CA ARG A 38 2.49 -6.88 10.38
C ARG A 38 2.76 -5.55 11.08
N ASN A 39 3.37 -5.58 12.26
CA ASN A 39 3.71 -4.37 13.01
C ASN A 39 4.69 -3.47 12.22
N ASN A 40 5.67 -4.07 11.54
CA ASN A 40 6.61 -3.33 10.70
C ASN A 40 5.91 -2.74 9.46
N ILE A 41 4.98 -3.48 8.85
CA ILE A 41 4.18 -2.97 7.71
C ILE A 41 3.37 -1.74 8.15
N ILE A 42 2.67 -1.82 9.28
CA ILE A 42 1.90 -0.70 9.84
C ILE A 42 2.81 0.50 10.11
N ASP A 43 3.99 0.27 10.65
CA ASP A 43 4.98 1.33 10.88
C ASP A 43 5.46 1.97 9.57
N PHE A 44 5.69 1.19 8.52
CA PHE A 44 6.08 1.71 7.21
C PHE A 44 4.99 2.57 6.60
N ILE A 45 3.72 2.15 6.71
CA ILE A 45 2.55 2.91 6.26
C ILE A 45 2.44 4.24 7.02
N LYS A 46 2.47 4.20 8.36
CA LYS A 46 2.35 5.38 9.21
C LYS A 46 3.48 6.38 8.99
N LYS A 47 4.70 5.88 8.79
CA LYS A 47 5.90 6.69 8.50
C LYS A 47 6.03 7.08 7.03
N LYS A 48 5.09 6.67 6.16
CA LYS A 48 5.12 6.89 4.71
C LYS A 48 6.45 6.49 4.08
N ARG A 49 7.03 5.38 4.55
CA ARG A 49 8.32 4.89 4.09
C ARG A 49 8.24 4.60 2.59
N SER A 50 9.20 5.07 1.81
CA SER A 50 9.24 4.75 0.37
C SER A 50 9.47 3.25 0.15
N PRO A 51 8.85 2.65 -0.89
CA PRO A 51 9.12 1.27 -1.28
C PRO A 51 10.62 1.03 -1.49
N GLN A 52 11.08 -0.17 -1.11
CA GLN A 52 12.48 -0.57 -1.27
C GLN A 52 12.62 -1.56 -2.42
N ALA A 53 13.85 -1.74 -2.93
CA ALA A 53 14.11 -2.60 -4.09
C ALA A 53 13.70 -4.08 -3.90
N ASN A 54 13.56 -4.53 -2.65
CA ASN A 54 13.13 -5.89 -2.31
C ASN A 54 11.61 -6.02 -2.09
N TRP A 55 10.83 -4.95 -2.27
CA TRP A 55 9.38 -5.01 -2.19
C TRP A 55 8.81 -5.57 -3.48
N ILE A 56 7.72 -6.32 -3.36
CA ILE A 56 7.08 -7.00 -4.47
C ILE A 56 5.92 -6.14 -4.95
N LEU A 57 5.69 -6.13 -6.26
CA LEU A 57 4.52 -5.49 -6.86
C LEU A 57 3.39 -6.51 -6.95
N TYR A 58 2.24 -6.13 -6.44
CA TYR A 58 1.01 -6.91 -6.51
C TYR A 58 -0.04 -6.12 -7.29
N ASP A 59 -0.84 -6.82 -8.08
CA ASP A 59 -1.97 -6.20 -8.78
C ASP A 59 -2.99 -5.73 -7.75
N ALA A 60 -3.36 -4.45 -7.86
CA ALA A 60 -4.23 -3.81 -6.89
C ALA A 60 -5.08 -2.71 -7.52
N SER A 61 -6.33 -2.63 -7.10
CA SER A 61 -7.29 -1.61 -7.56
C SER A 61 -7.50 -0.53 -6.51
N ILE A 62 -7.55 0.74 -6.90
CA ILE A 62 -7.86 1.85 -5.99
C ILE A 62 -9.36 1.86 -5.71
N LEU A 63 -9.73 1.81 -4.42
CA LEU A 63 -11.11 1.99 -3.94
C LEU A 63 -11.38 3.42 -3.48
N GLY A 64 -10.36 4.16 -3.07
CA GLY A 64 -10.52 5.54 -2.60
C GLY A 64 -9.19 6.25 -2.37
N CYS A 65 -9.26 7.58 -2.29
CA CYS A 65 -8.12 8.46 -2.01
C CYS A 65 -8.52 9.43 -0.89
N TYR A 66 -7.69 9.52 0.15
CA TYR A 66 -8.00 10.27 1.36
C TYR A 66 -6.80 11.09 1.83
N ASP A 67 -7.05 12.30 2.31
CA ASP A 67 -6.00 13.18 2.84
C ASP A 67 -5.60 12.87 4.28
N ASN A 68 -6.28 11.93 4.95
CA ASN A 68 -6.01 11.56 6.33
C ASN A 68 -6.10 10.03 6.52
N TYR A 69 -5.02 9.43 7.04
CA TYR A 69 -4.97 7.99 7.35
C TYR A 69 -6.09 7.51 8.27
N LYS A 70 -6.56 8.33 9.22
CA LYS A 70 -7.62 7.94 10.15
C LYS A 70 -9.00 7.82 9.49
N ILE A 71 -9.15 8.40 8.31
CA ILE A 71 -10.40 8.40 7.52
C ILE A 71 -10.33 7.34 6.40
N ALA A 72 -9.10 6.99 5.98
CA ALA A 72 -8.82 5.97 4.98
C ALA A 72 -9.08 4.55 5.49
#